data_AF-A0A9W7G5N9-F1
#
_entry.id   AF-A0A9W7G5N9-F1
#
_cell.length_a   1.000
_cell.length_b   1.000
_cell.length_c   1.000
_cell.angle_alpha   90.00
_cell.angle_beta   90.00
_cell.angle_gamma   90.00
#
_symmetry.space_group_name_H-M   'P 1'
#
loop_
_entity.id
_entity.type
_entity.pdbx_description
1 polymer ?
#
loop_
_entity_poly.entity_id
_entity_poly.type
_entity_poly.pdbx_seq_one_letter_code
_entity_poly.pdbx_strand_id
1 'polypeptide(L)'
;MADWSVEDHDAFLQLLDEASRSRASPSETWSTISAKLNKSQEELQGHAFQYFLTLQQATLAVVEGEGGVPELRMDPPLSLPPPSTPWTPSSDAKFESLLLKYPPACETRWEKIALELGDSKTADDVRNHYGELVRDICEIELGGVGR
;
A
#
# COMPACT_ATOMS: atom_id res chain seq x y z
N MET A 1 11.60 -6.33 -9.14
CA MET A 1 11.87 -6.28 -7.68
C MET A 1 13.27 -6.81 -7.42
N ALA A 2 14.34 -6.07 -7.75
CA ALA A 2 15.66 -6.71 -7.94
C ALA A 2 16.88 -6.07 -7.25
N ASP A 3 16.78 -5.00 -6.45
CA ASP A 3 18.01 -4.30 -5.96
C ASP A 3 18.03 -3.92 -4.47
N TRP A 4 17.11 -4.44 -3.65
CA TRP A 4 17.18 -4.24 -2.19
C TRP A 4 17.61 -5.51 -1.47
N SER A 5 18.81 -5.47 -0.90
CA SER A 5 19.29 -6.51 0.00
C SER A 5 18.60 -6.41 1.37
N VAL A 6 18.63 -7.51 2.13
CA VAL A 6 18.15 -7.53 3.52
C VAL A 6 18.94 -6.53 4.38
N GLU A 7 20.24 -6.40 4.12
CA GLU A 7 21.13 -5.46 4.81
C GLU A 7 20.77 -4.00 4.49
N ASP A 8 20.48 -3.68 3.23
CA ASP A 8 19.99 -2.35 2.84
C ASP A 8 18.67 -2.01 3.52
N HIS A 9 17.76 -2.98 3.57
CA HIS A 9 16.45 -2.81 4.20
C HIS A 9 16.56 -2.60 5.72
N ASP A 10 17.41 -3.35 6.39
CA ASP A 10 17.66 -3.19 7.82
C ASP A 10 18.28 -1.81 8.13
N ALA A 11 19.30 -1.42 7.36
CA ALA A 11 19.92 -0.10 7.48
C ALA A 11 18.91 1.04 7.21
N PHE A 12 18.00 0.87 6.26
CA PHE A 12 16.91 1.80 6.00
C PHE A 12 15.98 1.99 7.19
N LEU A 13 15.55 0.90 7.83
CA LEU A 13 14.68 0.96 9.01
C LEU A 13 15.38 1.60 10.21
N GLN A 14 16.66 1.30 10.42
CA GLN A 14 17.45 1.93 11.48
C GLN A 14 17.56 3.45 11.30
N LEU A 15 17.80 3.91 10.07
CA LEU A 15 17.90 5.34 9.78
C LEU A 15 16.54 6.06 9.92
N LEU A 16 15.44 5.39 9.56
CA LEU A 16 14.09 5.91 9.82
C LEU A 16 13.78 6.05 11.32
N ASP A 17 14.16 5.06 12.13
CA ASP A 17 14.00 5.12 13.58
C ASP A 17 14.86 6.23 14.20
N GLU A 18 16.10 6.39 13.75
CA GLU A 18 16.98 7.48 14.21
C GLU A 18 16.43 8.87 13.82
N ALA A 19 15.91 9.02 12.61
CA ALA A 19 15.26 10.25 12.14
C ALA A 19 14.00 10.57 12.96
N SER A 20 13.21 9.55 13.31
CA SER A 20 12.04 9.69 14.18
C SER A 20 12.43 10.18 15.59
N ARG A 21 13.51 9.62 16.16
CA ARG A 21 14.03 10.03 17.49
C ARG A 21 14.57 11.45 17.49
N SER A 22 15.18 11.88 16.40
CA SER A 22 15.73 13.24 16.24
C SER A 22 14.67 14.27 15.86
N ARG A 23 13.42 13.87 15.56
CA ARG A 23 12.35 14.72 15.02
C ARG A 23 12.80 15.52 13.79
N ALA A 24 13.64 14.91 12.95
CA ALA A 24 14.04 15.50 11.68
C ALA A 24 12.80 15.75 10.81
N SER A 25 12.84 16.80 9.99
CA SER A 25 11.78 16.99 9.01
C SER A 25 11.78 15.85 7.98
N PRO A 26 10.65 15.58 7.31
CA PRO A 26 10.57 14.53 6.29
C PRO A 26 11.64 14.70 5.20
N SER A 27 11.90 15.93 4.73
CA SER A 27 12.89 16.20 3.68
C SER A 27 14.34 15.95 4.14
N GLU A 28 14.67 16.30 5.39
CA GLU A 28 15.99 16.01 6.00
C GLU A 28 16.19 14.50 6.20
N THR A 29 15.12 13.81 6.59
CA THR A 29 15.11 12.35 6.79
C THR A 29 15.45 11.64 5.48
N TRP A 30 14.71 11.93 4.40
CA TRP A 30 14.97 11.32 3.09
C TRP A 30 16.34 11.67 2.52
N SER A 31 16.81 12.92 2.71
CA SER A 31 18.15 13.33 2.27
C SER A 31 19.26 12.59 3.02
N THR A 32 19.09 12.38 4.32
CA THR A 32 20.06 11.66 5.16
C THR A 32 20.13 10.18 4.78
N ILE A 33 18.97 9.54 4.61
CA ILE A 33 18.88 8.13 4.24
C ILE A 33 19.45 7.90 2.84
N SER A 34 19.14 8.78 1.88
CA SER A 34 19.67 8.74 0.52
C SER A 34 21.18 8.80 0.49
N ALA A 35 21.77 9.74 1.24
CA ALA A 35 23.22 9.88 1.33
C ALA A 35 23.91 8.65 1.96
N LYS A 36 23.24 7.97 2.90
CA LYS A 36 23.79 6.81 3.63
C LYS A 36 23.70 5.50 2.84
N LEU A 37 22.59 5.28 2.14
CA LEU A 37 22.36 4.05 1.36
C LEU A 37 22.83 4.17 -0.09
N ASN A 38 23.31 5.35 -0.49
CA ASN A 38 23.69 5.65 -1.88
C ASN A 38 22.56 5.29 -2.87
N LYS A 39 21.32 5.52 -2.44
CA LYS A 39 20.10 5.30 -3.23
C LYS A 39 19.37 6.63 -3.42
N SER A 40 18.64 6.77 -4.52
CA SER A 40 17.83 7.95 -4.77
C SER A 40 16.64 8.05 -3.80
N GLN A 41 16.11 9.24 -3.58
CA GLN A 41 14.92 9.41 -2.75
C GLN A 41 13.71 8.67 -3.33
N GLU A 42 13.58 8.61 -4.65
CA GLU A 42 12.52 7.87 -5.34
C GLU A 42 12.58 6.36 -5.04
N GLU A 43 13.78 5.76 -5.04
CA GLU A 43 13.97 4.34 -4.70
C GLU A 43 13.66 4.05 -3.24
N LEU A 44 14.04 4.97 -2.32
CA LEU A 44 13.74 4.84 -0.90
C LEU A 44 12.24 4.92 -0.64
N GLN A 45 11.56 5.87 -1.27
CA GLN A 45 10.11 6.06 -1.14
C GLN A 45 9.33 4.89 -1.74
N GLY A 46 9.72 4.42 -2.93
CA GLY A 46 9.14 3.24 -3.55
C GLY A 46 9.32 1.99 -2.70
N HIS A 47 10.50 1.80 -2.10
CA HIS A 47 10.75 0.68 -1.18
C HIS A 47 9.95 0.78 0.11
N ALA A 48 9.88 1.98 0.72
CA ALA A 48 9.10 2.22 1.94
C ALA A 48 7.60 1.90 1.73
N PHE A 49 7.06 2.33 0.58
CA PHE A 49 5.69 2.08 0.19
C PHE A 49 5.42 0.59 -0.06
N GLN A 50 6.28 -0.08 -0.82
CA GLN A 50 6.17 -1.52 -1.07
C GLN A 50 6.28 -2.32 0.22
N TYR A 51 7.16 -1.91 1.14
CA TYR A 51 7.29 -2.52 2.46
C TYR A 51 6.01 -2.34 3.29
N PHE A 52 5.44 -1.13 3.32
CA PHE A 52 4.17 -0.86 3.99
C PHE A 52 3.03 -1.73 3.44
N LEU A 53 2.90 -1.83 2.11
CA LEU A 53 1.92 -2.71 1.48
C LEU A 53 2.15 -4.18 1.83
N THR A 54 3.40 -4.63 1.86
CA THR A 54 3.77 -6.00 2.22
C THR A 54 3.41 -6.30 3.67
N LEU A 55 3.67 -5.37 4.61
CA LEU A 55 3.26 -5.49 6.01
C LEU A 55 1.73 -5.55 6.15
N GLN A 56 1.00 -4.76 5.35
CA GLN A 56 -0.45 -4.78 5.35
C GLN A 56 -1.03 -6.11 4.84
N GLN A 57 -0.39 -6.74 3.86
CA GLN A 57 -0.76 -8.06 3.33
C GLN A 57 -0.36 -9.20 4.26
N ALA A 58 0.83 -9.14 4.88
CA ALA A 58 1.29 -10.15 5.83
C ALA A 58 0.43 -10.19 7.11
N THR A 59 -0.12 -9.05 7.53
CA THR A 59 -1.06 -8.96 8.67
C THR A 59 -2.35 -9.77 8.41
N LEU A 60 -2.78 -9.90 7.15
CA LEU A 60 -3.90 -10.75 6.76
C LEU A 60 -3.54 -12.25 6.77
N ALA A 61 -2.33 -12.61 6.31
CA ALA A 61 -1.89 -14.01 6.27
C ALA A 61 -1.75 -14.65 7.66
N VAL A 62 -1.50 -13.86 8.70
CA VAL A 62 -1.45 -14.35 10.10
C VAL A 62 -2.85 -14.69 10.64
N VAL A 63 -3.92 -14.16 10.03
CA VAL A 63 -5.31 -14.46 10.40
C VAL A 63 -5.83 -15.74 9.71
N GLU A 64 -5.27 -16.13 8.57
CA GLU A 64 -5.71 -17.29 7.77
C GLU A 64 -4.86 -18.56 7.99
N GLY A 65 -4.37 -18.75 9.22
CA GLY A 65 -3.49 -19.85 9.58
C GLY A 65 -4.20 -21.13 10.05
N GLU A 66 -5.21 -21.65 9.35
CA GLU A 66 -5.73 -23.00 9.61
C GLU A 66 -6.07 -23.78 8.33
N GLY A 67 -5.22 -24.75 7.98
CA GLY A 67 -5.68 -26.06 7.49
C GLY A 67 -5.73 -26.34 5.98
N GLY A 68 -4.61 -26.85 5.45
CA GLY A 68 -4.61 -28.08 4.65
C GLY A 68 -5.15 -28.03 3.21
N VAL A 69 -4.23 -28.07 2.25
CA VAL A 69 -4.51 -28.57 0.89
C VAL A 69 -4.64 -30.11 0.91
N PRO A 70 -5.61 -30.66 0.16
CA PRO A 70 -5.23 -31.65 -0.84
C PRO A 70 -5.93 -31.43 -2.19
N GLU A 71 -5.08 -31.37 -3.22
CA GLU A 71 -5.17 -32.08 -4.50
C GLU A 71 -6.55 -32.18 -5.23
N LEU A 72 -6.65 -31.41 -6.31
CA LEU A 72 -7.25 -31.77 -7.61
C LEU A 72 -8.67 -32.38 -7.62
N ARG A 73 -9.65 -31.50 -7.83
CA ARG A 73 -10.76 -31.80 -8.74
C ARG A 73 -10.85 -30.68 -9.78
N MET A 74 -10.67 -31.06 -11.04
CA MET A 74 -10.98 -30.22 -12.19
C MET A 74 -12.51 -30.06 -12.24
N ASP A 75 -13.02 -28.97 -11.67
CA ASP A 75 -14.35 -28.43 -11.96
C ASP A 75 -14.23 -27.29 -12.99
N PRO A 76 -15.25 -27.10 -13.86
CA PRO A 76 -15.16 -26.25 -15.06
C PRO A 76 -14.84 -24.80 -14.67
N PRO A 77 -14.21 -24.00 -15.56
CA PRO A 77 -13.68 -22.70 -15.16
C PRO A 77 -14.81 -21.83 -14.62
N LEU A 78 -14.84 -21.68 -13.30
CA LEU A 78 -15.55 -20.58 -12.66
C LEU A 78 -14.98 -19.34 -13.33
N SER A 79 -15.87 -18.55 -13.93
CA SER A 79 -15.54 -17.24 -14.49
C SER A 79 -14.54 -16.57 -13.57
N LEU A 80 -13.36 -16.26 -14.11
CA LEU A 80 -12.46 -15.30 -13.48
C LEU A 80 -13.34 -14.14 -12.99
N PRO A 81 -13.15 -13.64 -11.76
CA PRO A 81 -13.88 -12.45 -11.33
C PRO A 81 -13.73 -11.40 -12.44
N PRO A 82 -14.83 -10.72 -12.82
CA PRO A 82 -14.77 -9.76 -13.91
C PRO A 82 -13.63 -8.79 -13.64
N PRO A 83 -12.88 -8.34 -14.67
CA PRO A 83 -11.86 -7.32 -14.47
C PRO A 83 -12.50 -6.18 -13.70
N SER A 84 -11.87 -5.81 -12.58
CA SER A 84 -12.38 -4.77 -11.68
C SER A 84 -12.75 -3.55 -12.53
N THR A 85 -14.00 -3.10 -12.42
CA THR A 85 -14.50 -1.97 -13.20
C THR A 85 -13.56 -0.77 -13.00
N PRO A 86 -13.20 -0.01 -14.04
CA PRO A 86 -12.29 1.12 -13.88
C PRO A 86 -12.83 2.13 -12.86
N TRP A 87 -11.94 2.80 -12.13
CA TRP A 87 -12.30 3.85 -11.21
C TRP A 87 -12.83 5.06 -11.97
N THR A 88 -14.12 5.31 -11.84
CA THR A 88 -14.78 6.50 -12.38
C THR A 88 -14.63 7.67 -11.39
N PRO A 89 -14.70 8.92 -11.86
CA PRO A 89 -14.66 10.08 -10.96
C PRO A 89 -15.74 10.04 -9.86
N SER A 90 -16.90 9.44 -10.15
CA SER A 90 -17.98 9.29 -9.17
C SER A 90 -17.68 8.22 -8.12
N SER A 91 -17.09 7.09 -8.52
CA SER A 91 -16.64 6.06 -7.56
C SER A 91 -15.46 6.55 -6.72
N ASP A 92 -14.59 7.37 -7.32
CA ASP A 92 -13.41 7.94 -6.69
C ASP A 92 -13.79 8.96 -5.60
N ALA A 93 -14.66 9.93 -5.91
CA ALA A 93 -15.18 10.88 -4.92
C ALA A 93 -15.91 10.20 -3.75
N LYS A 94 -16.64 9.11 -4.04
CA LYS A 94 -17.31 8.30 -3.01
C LYS A 94 -16.27 7.57 -2.16
N PHE A 95 -15.24 7.01 -2.77
CA PHE A 95 -14.14 6.36 -2.07
C PHE A 95 -13.40 7.30 -1.12
N GLU A 96 -13.03 8.51 -1.57
CA GLU A 96 -12.40 9.51 -0.70
C GLU A 96 -13.29 9.90 0.49
N SER A 97 -14.59 10.07 0.26
CA SER A 97 -15.56 10.35 1.33
C SER A 97 -15.63 9.22 2.36
N LEU A 98 -15.49 7.97 1.91
CA LEU A 98 -15.49 6.79 2.78
C LEU A 98 -14.16 6.64 3.54
N LEU A 99 -13.03 7.06 2.98
CA LEU A 99 -11.76 7.13 3.70
C LEU A 99 -11.80 8.09 4.89
N LEU A 100 -12.55 9.19 4.77
CA LEU A 100 -12.80 10.13 5.88
C LEU A 100 -13.69 9.51 6.95
N LYS A 101 -14.71 8.73 6.53
CA LYS A 101 -15.67 8.09 7.43
C LYS A 101 -15.06 6.94 8.24
N TYR A 102 -14.18 6.15 7.62
CA TYR A 102 -13.51 5.04 8.27
C TYR A 102 -12.03 5.39 8.43
N PRO A 103 -11.51 5.75 9.61
CA PRO A 103 -10.09 6.09 9.84
C PRO A 103 -9.15 4.87 9.80
N PRO A 104 -7.82 5.06 9.69
CA PRO A 104 -6.84 3.96 9.51
C PRO A 104 -6.76 3.00 10.70
N ALA A 105 -7.26 3.42 11.87
CA ALA A 105 -7.39 2.57 13.05
C ALA A 105 -8.51 1.51 12.95
N CYS A 106 -9.32 1.53 11.89
CA CYS A 106 -10.38 0.55 11.68
C CYS A 106 -9.84 -0.67 10.93
N GLU A 107 -9.74 -1.81 11.61
CA GLU A 107 -9.19 -3.06 11.05
C GLU A 107 -9.98 -3.57 9.83
N THR A 108 -11.31 -3.39 9.83
CA THR A 108 -12.22 -3.80 8.73
C THR A 108 -12.52 -2.63 7.77
N ARG A 109 -11.65 -1.62 7.69
CA ARG A 109 -11.87 -0.41 6.89
C ARG A 109 -12.19 -0.74 5.43
N TRP A 110 -11.36 -1.57 4.80
CA TRP A 110 -11.46 -1.85 3.37
C TRP A 110 -12.73 -2.59 3.00
N GLU A 111 -13.16 -3.54 3.83
CA GLU A 111 -14.40 -4.30 3.64
C GLU A 111 -15.63 -3.39 3.77
N LYS A 112 -15.62 -2.47 4.73
CA LYS A 112 -16.70 -1.48 4.92
C LYS A 112 -16.77 -0.50 3.74
N ILE A 113 -15.62 -0.05 3.25
CA ILE A 113 -15.55 0.85 2.09
C ILE A 113 -16.03 0.13 0.83
N ALA A 114 -15.59 -1.11 0.59
CA ALA A 114 -16.02 -1.94 -0.54
C ALA A 114 -17.53 -2.19 -0.53
N LEU A 115 -18.08 -2.54 0.64
CA LEU A 115 -19.51 -2.74 0.85
C LEU A 115 -20.31 -1.46 0.54
N GLU A 116 -19.84 -0.31 1.01
CA GLU A 116 -20.54 0.97 0.87
C GLU A 116 -20.38 1.59 -0.53
N LEU A 117 -19.27 1.29 -1.23
CA LEU A 117 -19.08 1.60 -2.65
C LEU A 117 -20.16 0.93 -3.49
N GLY A 118 -20.42 -0.38 -3.27
CA GLY A 118 -21.47 -1.13 -3.93
C GLY A 118 -21.20 -1.44 -5.42
N ASP A 119 -19.99 -1.16 -5.91
CA ASP A 119 -19.61 -1.13 -7.32
C ASP A 119 -18.90 -2.42 -7.80
N SER A 120 -19.24 -3.56 -7.19
CA SER A 120 -18.53 -4.85 -7.36
C SER A 120 -17.03 -4.79 -7.05
N LYS A 121 -16.58 -3.72 -6.37
CA LYS A 121 -15.21 -3.54 -5.90
C LYS A 121 -14.99 -4.38 -4.65
N THR A 122 -13.92 -5.16 -4.65
CA THR A 122 -13.48 -5.93 -3.48
C THR A 122 -12.69 -5.06 -2.51
N ALA A 123 -12.48 -5.54 -1.28
CA ALA A 123 -11.62 -4.87 -0.32
C ALA A 123 -10.18 -4.69 -0.88
N ASP A 124 -9.70 -5.65 -1.68
CA ASP A 124 -8.42 -5.57 -2.37
C ASP A 124 -8.39 -4.49 -3.46
N ASP A 125 -9.45 -4.33 -4.26
CA ASP A 125 -9.52 -3.26 -5.26
C ASP A 125 -9.46 -1.88 -4.61
N VAL A 126 -10.19 -1.70 -3.51
CA VAL A 126 -10.22 -0.47 -2.72
C VAL A 126 -8.84 -0.18 -2.11
N ARG A 127 -8.15 -1.21 -1.62
CA ARG A 127 -6.81 -1.09 -1.06
C ARG A 127 -5.77 -0.75 -2.14
N ASN A 128 -5.84 -1.39 -3.30
CA ASN A 128 -4.93 -1.10 -4.41
C ASN A 128 -5.09 0.35 -4.86
N HIS A 129 -6.35 0.80 -5.00
CA HIS A 129 -6.66 2.18 -5.37
C HIS A 129 -6.21 3.20 -4.32
N TYR A 130 -6.32 2.87 -3.03
CA TYR A 130 -5.73 3.68 -1.97
C TYR A 130 -4.22 3.83 -2.11
N GLY A 131 -3.53 2.76 -2.51
CA GLY A 131 -2.10 2.80 -2.79
C GLY A 131 -1.74 3.77 -3.92
N GLU A 132 -2.53 3.78 -4.99
CA GLU A 132 -2.36 4.74 -6.10
C GLU A 132 -2.64 6.17 -5.65
N LEU A 133 -3.70 6.41 -4.88
CA LEU A 133 -4.01 7.73 -4.33
C LEU A 133 -2.86 8.26 -3.44
N VAL A 134 -2.28 7.41 -2.59
CA VAL A 134 -1.14 7.79 -1.75
C VAL A 134 0.08 8.12 -2.58
N ARG A 135 0.37 7.33 -3.63
CA ARG A 135 1.44 7.63 -4.59
C ARG A 135 1.24 9.01 -5.21
N ASP A 136 0.06 9.26 -5.76
CA ASP A 136 -0.26 10.50 -6.46
C ASP A 136 -0.16 11.72 -5.51
N ILE A 137 -0.63 11.60 -4.26
CA ILE A 137 -0.48 12.67 -3.24
C ILE A 137 0.99 12.89 -2.88
N CYS A 138 1.78 11.83 -2.68
CA CYS A 138 3.21 11.96 -2.41
C CYS A 138 3.94 12.65 -3.58
N GLU A 139 3.62 12.31 -4.83
CA GLU A 139 4.18 12.99 -6.00
C GLU A 139 3.84 14.50 -6.00
N ILE A 140 2.60 14.87 -5.66
CA ILE A 140 2.14 16.26 -5.58
C ILE A 140 2.85 17.03 -4.45
N GLU A 141 2.93 16.47 -3.23
CA GLU A 141 3.53 17.13 -2.07
C GLU A 141 5.05 17.30 -2.20
N LEU A 142 5.70 16.46 -3.01
CA LEU A 142 7.14 16.52 -3.28
C LEU A 142 7.50 17.42 -4.48
N GLY A 143 6.54 18.12 -5.07
CA GLY A 143 6.76 19.06 -6.18
C GLY A 143 6.74 18.43 -7.58
N GLY A 144 6.28 17.17 -7.69
CA GLY A 144 5.95 16.56 -8.96
C GLY A 144 4.66 17.16 -9.51
N VAL A 145 4.79 17.99 -10.56
CA VAL A 145 3.64 18.34 -11.40
C VAL A 145 3.09 17.04 -11.98
N GLY A 146 1.87 16.68 -11.56
CA GLY A 146 1.14 15.53 -12.05
C GLY A 146 1.14 15.47 -13.58
N ARG A 147 1.19 14.25 -14.14
CA ARG A 147 1.04 14.06 -15.57
C ARG A 147 -0.37 14.40 -16.05
#